data_AF-A0A0E9LXV9-F1
#
_entry.id   AF-A0A0E9LXV9-F1
#
_cell.length_a   1.000
_cell.length_b   1.000
_cell.length_c   1.000
_cell.angle_alpha   90.00
_cell.angle_beta   90.00
_cell.angle_gamma   90.00
#
_symmetry.space_group_name_H-M   'P 1'
#
loop_
_entity.id
_entity.type
_entity.pdbx_description
1 polymer ?
#
loop_
_entity_poly.entity_id
_entity_poly.type
_entity_poly.pdbx_seq_one_letter_code
_entity_poly.pdbx_strand_id
1 'polypeptide(L)'
;MSMEKILAPTIKYAREGFPVSELIAYYLERSAHVLQEFAGFKETYMPDGKIPAKGEIFRNPALANTLELIAQKGRMNFIKDLSPKQSTPISKSRGDFFPMRTWLLIHRNGWNLFLPITGDTMCGSYRLADRGLRLCKF
;
A
#
# COMPACT_ATOMS: atom_id res chain seq x y z
N MET A 1 -2.15 -21.86 -12.42
CA MET A 1 -0.88 -21.79 -11.65
C MET A 1 -1.20 -21.48 -10.19
N SER A 2 -0.43 -22.00 -9.24
CA SER A 2 -0.60 -21.65 -7.82
C SER A 2 -0.01 -20.26 -7.50
N MET A 3 -0.48 -19.63 -6.42
CA MET A 3 0.04 -18.32 -5.97
C MET A 3 1.54 -18.39 -5.66
N GLU A 4 1.99 -19.48 -5.04
CA GLU A 4 3.41 -19.76 -4.80
C GLU A 4 4.24 -19.72 -6.08
N LYS A 5 3.78 -20.38 -7.15
CA LYS A 5 4.49 -20.38 -8.43
C LYS A 5 4.53 -19.00 -9.09
N ILE A 6 3.48 -18.20 -8.90
CA ILE A 6 3.40 -16.83 -9.44
C ILE A 6 4.35 -15.89 -8.69
N LEU A 7 4.41 -15.98 -7.36
CA LEU A 7 5.18 -15.07 -6.52
C LEU A 7 6.65 -15.49 -6.34
N ALA A 8 7.00 -16.75 -6.59
CA ALA A 8 8.37 -17.26 -6.49
C ALA A 8 9.45 -16.35 -7.11
N PRO A 9 9.34 -15.88 -8.38
CA PRO A 9 10.37 -15.00 -8.96
C PRO A 9 10.46 -13.65 -8.22
N THR A 10 9.34 -13.08 -7.79
CA THR A 10 9.31 -11.81 -7.06
C THR A 10 9.91 -11.95 -5.65
N ILE A 11 9.60 -13.05 -4.95
CA ILE A 11 10.20 -13.37 -3.65
C ILE A 11 11.72 -13.50 -3.79
N LYS A 12 12.18 -14.18 -4.86
CA LYS A 12 13.60 -14.32 -5.16
C LYS A 12 14.28 -12.96 -5.35
N TYR A 13 13.73 -12.07 -6.17
CA TYR A 13 14.29 -10.73 -6.36
C TYR A 13 14.29 -9.90 -5.07
N ALA A 14 13.25 -10.01 -4.25
CA ALA A 14 13.21 -9.30 -2.97
C ALA A 14 14.28 -9.83 -1.99
N ARG A 15 14.54 -11.14 -1.96
CA ARG A 15 15.48 -11.76 -1.02
C ARG A 15 16.93 -11.71 -1.47
N GLU A 16 17.21 -12.14 -2.71
CA GLU A 16 18.56 -12.21 -3.27
C GLU A 16 19.04 -10.86 -3.81
N GLY A 17 18.08 -10.03 -4.20
CA GLY A 17 18.29 -8.69 -4.72
C GLY A 17 18.38 -8.61 -6.23
N PHE A 18 18.49 -7.38 -6.71
CA PHE A 18 18.64 -7.06 -8.13
C PHE A 18 19.51 -5.81 -8.30
N PRO A 19 20.21 -5.65 -9.44
CA PRO A 19 20.95 -4.43 -9.73
C PRO A 19 19.99 -3.27 -9.93
N VAL A 20 20.20 -2.18 -9.19
CA VAL A 20 19.36 -0.99 -9.26
C VAL A 20 19.52 -0.32 -10.62
N SER A 21 18.40 -0.04 -11.28
CA SER A 21 18.41 0.71 -12.54
C SER A 21 18.65 2.20 -12.29
N GLU A 22 19.14 2.90 -13.31
CA GLU A 22 19.42 4.34 -13.24
C GLU A 22 18.20 5.16 -12.81
N LEU A 23 17.03 4.83 -13.37
CA LEU A 23 15.78 5.52 -13.04
C LEU A 23 15.37 5.31 -11.59
N ILE A 24 15.55 4.08 -11.07
CA ILE A 24 15.20 3.77 -9.68
C ILE A 24 16.15 4.49 -8.73
N ALA A 25 17.47 4.49 -8.99
CA ALA A 25 18.45 5.22 -8.19
C ALA A 25 18.09 6.71 -8.12
N TYR A 26 17.82 7.34 -9.28
CA TYR A 26 17.43 8.75 -9.37
C TYR A 26 16.20 9.08 -8.52
N TYR A 27 15.12 8.30 -8.63
CA TYR A 27 13.91 8.59 -7.86
C TYR A 27 14.07 8.29 -6.37
N LEU A 28 14.82 7.26 -5.99
CA LEU A 28 15.09 6.94 -4.59
C LEU A 28 15.93 8.02 -3.91
N GLU A 29 16.95 8.55 -4.58
CA GLU A 29 17.72 9.71 -4.10
C GLU A 29 16.82 10.92 -3.89
N ARG A 30 15.97 11.24 -4.87
CA ARG A 30 15.00 12.34 -4.74
C ARG A 30 14.05 12.12 -3.55
N SER A 31 13.55 10.90 -3.38
CA SER A 31 12.68 10.53 -2.26
C SER A 31 13.39 10.63 -0.91
N ALA A 32 14.68 10.31 -0.84
CA ALA A 32 15.45 10.36 0.40
C ALA A 32 15.47 11.77 1.02
N HIS A 33 15.45 12.84 0.22
CA HIS A 33 15.39 14.21 0.74
C HIS A 33 14.20 14.47 1.67
N VAL A 34 13.07 13.80 1.43
CA VAL A 34 11.83 13.96 2.21
C VAL A 34 11.61 12.79 3.16
N LEU A 35 11.93 11.56 2.73
CA LEU A 35 11.52 10.36 3.45
C LEU A 35 12.58 9.81 4.41
N GLN A 36 13.83 10.30 4.37
CA GLN A 36 14.89 9.82 5.26
C GLN A 36 14.59 10.03 6.75
N GLU A 37 13.67 10.91 7.13
CA GLU A 37 13.27 11.05 8.53
C GLU A 37 12.49 9.82 9.06
N PHE A 38 11.90 9.02 8.17
CA PHE A 38 11.13 7.85 8.55
C PHE A 38 12.04 6.62 8.70
N ALA A 39 12.09 6.06 9.92
CA ALA A 39 12.88 4.87 10.23
C ALA A 39 12.65 3.73 9.24
N GLY A 40 11.39 3.40 8.93
CA GLY A 40 11.08 2.33 7.96
C GLY A 40 11.60 2.60 6.54
N PHE A 41 11.71 3.86 6.11
CA PHE A 41 12.32 4.20 4.82
C PHE A 41 13.83 4.02 4.89
N LYS A 42 14.50 4.56 5.92
CA LYS A 42 15.95 4.40 6.13
C LYS A 42 16.37 2.94 6.18
N GLU A 43 15.71 2.15 7.02
CA GLU A 43 16.02 0.73 7.20
C GLU A 43 15.85 -0.08 5.92
N THR A 44 14.86 0.27 5.09
CA THR A 44 14.54 -0.50 3.89
C THR A 44 15.32 -0.04 2.67
N TYR A 45 15.45 1.27 2.45
CA TYR A 45 15.94 1.84 1.19
C TYR A 45 17.29 2.53 1.32
N MET A 46 17.78 2.77 2.54
CA MET A 46 19.10 3.36 2.79
C MET A 46 20.01 2.40 3.58
N PRO A 47 20.28 1.18 3.08
CA PRO A 47 21.26 0.31 3.70
C PRO A 47 22.61 1.05 3.80
N ASP A 48 23.29 0.89 4.93
CA ASP A 48 24.54 1.61 5.24
C ASP A 48 24.41 3.15 5.24
N GLY A 49 23.17 3.66 5.36
CA GLY A 49 22.89 5.09 5.47
C GLY A 49 22.83 5.84 4.14
N LYS A 50 22.91 5.15 3.00
CA LYS A 50 22.84 5.76 1.66
C LYS A 50 21.88 5.01 0.74
N ILE A 51 21.31 5.73 -0.25
CA ILE A 51 20.55 5.09 -1.32
C ILE A 51 21.52 4.25 -2.19
N PRO A 52 21.15 3.02 -2.57
CA PRO A 52 21.97 2.21 -3.48
C PRO A 52 22.13 2.90 -4.84
N ALA A 53 23.36 2.95 -5.33
CA ALA A 53 23.68 3.53 -6.63
C ALA A 53 23.24 2.62 -7.78
N LYS A 54 23.18 3.17 -9.00
CA LYS A 54 22.97 2.39 -10.23
C LYS A 54 23.94 1.20 -10.28
N GLY A 55 23.40 0.01 -10.51
CA GLY A 55 24.15 -1.24 -10.61
C GLY A 55 24.47 -1.91 -9.27
N GLU A 56 24.36 -1.20 -8.14
CA GLU A 56 24.47 -1.83 -6.82
C GLU A 56 23.28 -2.79 -6.59
N ILE A 57 23.53 -3.87 -5.85
CA ILE A 57 22.50 -4.88 -5.55
C ILE A 57 21.63 -4.39 -4.40
N PHE A 58 20.36 -4.15 -4.68
CA PHE A 58 19.36 -3.83 -3.67
C PHE A 58 18.59 -5.07 -3.24
N ARG A 59 18.37 -5.23 -1.93
CA ARG A 59 17.61 -6.33 -1.32
C ARG A 59 16.53 -5.78 -0.39
N ASN A 60 15.40 -6.46 -0.33
CA ASN A 60 14.30 -6.15 0.59
C ASN A 60 13.76 -7.44 1.25
N PRO A 61 14.45 -7.95 2.29
CA PRO A 61 14.05 -9.19 2.97
C PRO A 61 12.69 -9.08 3.66
N ALA A 62 12.30 -7.89 4.14
CA ALA A 62 10.99 -7.67 4.74
C ALA A 62 9.84 -7.87 3.72
N LEU A 63 10.03 -7.38 2.49
CA LEU A 63 9.10 -7.62 1.39
C LEU A 63 9.06 -9.10 1.00
N ALA A 64 10.21 -9.77 0.94
CA ALA A 64 10.26 -11.21 0.64
C ALA A 64 9.42 -12.03 1.62
N ASN A 65 9.58 -11.79 2.92
CA ASN A 65 8.81 -12.47 3.97
C ASN A 65 7.30 -12.19 3.86
N THR A 66 6.94 -10.94 3.53
CA THR A 66 5.54 -10.55 3.29
C THR A 66 4.94 -11.31 2.11
N LEU A 67 5.67 -11.40 1.00
CA LEU A 67 5.23 -12.10 -0.20
C LEU A 67 5.14 -13.62 0.01
N GLU A 68 6.04 -14.22 0.79
CA GLU A 68 5.95 -15.63 1.21
C GLU A 68 4.69 -15.90 2.02
N LEU A 69 4.36 -15.01 2.96
CA LEU A 69 3.15 -15.15 3.76
C LEU A 69 1.88 -15.07 2.89
N ILE A 70 1.87 -14.16 1.91
CA ILE A 70 0.77 -14.06 0.93
C ILE A 70 0.69 -15.32 0.06
N ALA A 71 1.83 -15.88 -0.34
CA ALA A 71 1.89 -17.09 -1.16
C ALA A 71 1.30 -18.29 -0.42
N GLN A 72 1.63 -18.45 0.87
CA GLN A 72 1.19 -19.57 1.71
C GLN A 72 -0.26 -19.43 2.17
N LYS A 73 -0.64 -18.25 2.69
CA LYS A 73 -1.97 -18.04 3.31
C LYS A 73 -3.05 -17.60 2.32
N GLY A 74 -2.64 -17.11 1.16
CA GLY A 74 -3.52 -16.43 0.20
C GLY A 74 -3.84 -14.99 0.61
N ARG A 75 -4.04 -14.13 -0.41
CA ARG A 75 -4.26 -12.68 -0.28
C ARG A 75 -5.28 -12.31 0.81
N MET A 76 -6.46 -12.96 0.78
CA MET A 76 -7.57 -12.60 1.68
C MET A 76 -7.27 -12.88 3.15
N ASN A 77 -6.54 -13.96 3.44
CA ASN A 77 -6.20 -14.31 4.82
C ASN A 77 -5.08 -13.42 5.34
N PHE A 78 -4.08 -13.12 4.50
CA PHE A 78 -3.04 -12.13 4.83
C PHE A 78 -3.63 -10.77 5.21
N ILE A 79 -4.57 -10.25 4.40
CA ILE A 79 -5.21 -8.96 4.69
C ILE A 79 -5.98 -9.01 6.01
N LYS A 80 -6.73 -10.08 6.28
CA LYS A 80 -7.46 -10.23 7.55
C LYS A 80 -6.52 -10.26 8.76
N ASP A 81 -5.35 -10.89 8.62
CA ASP A 81 -4.33 -10.94 9.67
C ASP A 81 -3.73 -9.55 9.95
N LEU A 82 -3.60 -8.70 8.92
CA LEU A 82 -3.20 -7.29 9.05
C LEU A 82 -4.27 -6.37 9.67
N SER A 83 -5.43 -6.91 10.05
CA SER A 83 -6.50 -6.13 10.67
C SER A 83 -6.04 -5.47 11.99
N PRO A 84 -6.74 -4.43 12.48
CA PRO A 84 -6.23 -3.39 13.40
C PRO A 84 -5.55 -3.81 14.70
N LYS A 85 -5.56 -5.10 15.04
CA LYS A 85 -4.80 -5.67 16.16
C LYS A 85 -3.28 -5.69 15.88
N GLN A 86 -2.85 -5.71 14.62
CA GLN A 86 -1.43 -5.78 14.23
C GLN A 86 -0.93 -4.55 13.44
N SER A 87 -1.75 -3.51 13.25
CA SER A 87 -1.31 -2.26 12.62
C SER A 87 -0.16 -1.65 13.43
N THR A 88 0.96 -1.34 12.78
CA THR A 88 2.11 -0.71 13.44
C THR A 88 1.68 0.58 14.15
N PRO A 89 2.27 0.91 15.33
CA PRO A 89 1.92 2.12 16.09
C PRO A 89 1.95 3.42 15.24
N ILE A 90 2.79 3.40 14.20
CA ILE A 90 2.96 4.49 13.23
C ILE A 90 1.66 4.89 12.51
N SER A 91 0.80 3.93 12.15
CA SER A 91 -0.45 4.26 11.42
C SER A 91 -1.46 4.98 12.32
N LYS A 92 -1.50 4.64 13.62
CA LYS A 92 -2.37 5.30 14.60
C LYS A 92 -1.91 6.73 14.90
N SER A 93 -0.60 6.97 14.90
CA SER A 93 -0.03 8.29 15.21
C SER A 93 -0.23 9.33 14.10
N ARG A 94 -0.42 8.91 12.84
CA ARG A 94 -0.49 9.81 11.67
C ARG A 94 -1.90 10.10 11.16
N GLY A 95 -2.92 9.45 11.72
CA GLY A 95 -4.30 9.63 11.27
C GLY A 95 -4.67 8.87 9.98
N ASP A 96 -3.74 8.09 9.41
CA ASP A 96 -3.93 7.31 8.18
C ASP A 96 -4.73 6.01 8.38
N PHE A 97 -5.75 6.02 9.23
CA PHE A 97 -6.55 4.82 9.50
C PHE A 97 -7.63 4.64 8.44
N PHE A 98 -7.39 3.74 7.47
CA PHE A 98 -8.45 3.18 6.64
C PHE A 98 -9.08 1.97 7.34
N PRO A 99 -10.37 2.01 7.74
CA PRO A 99 -11.02 0.88 8.36
C PRO A 99 -11.03 -0.32 7.40
N MET A 100 -10.72 -1.51 7.90
CA MET A 100 -10.69 -2.74 7.10
C MET A 100 -12.00 -2.98 6.33
N ARG A 101 -13.14 -2.60 6.92
CA ARG A 101 -14.46 -2.64 6.28
C ARG A 101 -14.53 -1.76 5.03
N THR A 102 -13.96 -0.54 5.08
CA THR A 102 -13.90 0.39 3.95
C THR A 102 -12.97 -0.13 2.85
N TRP A 103 -11.83 -0.74 3.22
CA TRP A 103 -10.91 -1.32 2.25
C TRP A 103 -11.51 -2.52 1.50
N LEU A 104 -12.21 -3.43 2.20
CA LEU A 104 -12.92 -4.57 1.61
C LEU A 104 -14.03 -4.15 0.64
N LEU A 105 -14.71 -3.03 0.90
CA LEU A 105 -15.76 -2.51 0.02
C LEU A 105 -15.18 -1.98 -1.30
N ILE A 106 -14.00 -1.36 -1.27
CA ILE A 106 -13.34 -0.78 -2.45
C ILE A 106 -12.57 -1.84 -3.26
N HIS A 107 -11.99 -2.85 -2.60
CA HIS A 107 -11.11 -3.85 -3.22
C HIS A 107 -11.77 -5.21 -3.45
N ARG A 108 -13.10 -5.27 -3.37
CA ARG A 108 -13.87 -6.46 -3.81
C ARG A 108 -13.89 -6.47 -5.33
N ASN A 109 -12.87 -7.11 -5.89
CA ASN A 109 -12.67 -7.33 -7.32
C ASN A 109 -13.99 -7.68 -8.03
N GLY A 110 -14.47 -6.72 -8.82
CA GLY A 110 -15.39 -6.93 -9.91
C GLY A 110 -15.10 -5.82 -10.91
N TRP A 111 -14.57 -6.18 -12.08
CA TRP A 111 -14.41 -5.28 -13.22
C TRP A 111 -15.78 -4.84 -13.81
N ASN A 112 -16.81 -4.71 -12.96
CA ASN A 112 -18.19 -4.40 -13.31
C ASN A 112 -18.60 -2.99 -12.89
N LEU A 113 -17.65 -2.11 -12.58
CA LEU A 113 -17.93 -0.69 -12.39
C LEU A 113 -17.12 0.14 -13.36
N PHE A 114 -17.45 -0.02 -14.65
CA PHE A 114 -17.37 1.13 -15.55
C PHE A 114 -18.50 2.07 -15.12
N LEU A 115 -18.26 2.91 -14.11
CA LEU A 115 -19.14 4.05 -13.91
C LEU A 115 -18.95 4.91 -15.16
N PRO A 116 -19.98 5.11 -16.01
CA PRO A 116 -19.90 6.19 -16.96
C PRO A 116 -19.68 7.46 -16.14
N ILE A 117 -18.59 8.18 -16.43
CA ILE A 117 -18.44 9.56 -15.99
C ILE A 117 -19.42 10.43 -16.80
N THR A 118 -20.72 10.19 -16.64
CA THR A 118 -21.72 11.21 -16.89
C THR A 118 -21.68 12.13 -15.68
N GLY A 119 -21.30 13.39 -15.92
CA GLY A 119 -21.01 14.40 -14.92
C GLY A 119 -22.23 14.89 -14.15
N ASP A 120 -22.87 14.00 -13.39
CA ASP A 120 -23.93 14.31 -12.44
C ASP A 120 -23.81 13.37 -11.24
N THR A 121 -22.86 13.66 -10.35
CA THR A 121 -22.92 13.26 -8.93
C THR A 121 -21.81 13.97 -8.15
N MET A 122 -21.95 15.29 -8.03
CA MET A 122 -21.48 15.97 -6.83
C MET A 122 -22.55 15.81 -5.74
N CYS A 123 -22.11 15.58 -4.50
CA CYS A 123 -22.76 15.99 -3.23
C CYS A 123 -23.43 14.92 -2.33
N GLY A 124 -22.81 14.72 -1.15
CA GLY A 124 -23.45 14.34 0.13
C GLY A 124 -23.61 12.84 0.42
N SER A 125 -23.20 12.28 1.56
CA SER A 125 -23.43 12.81 2.91
C SER A 125 -22.59 12.11 3.99
N TYR A 126 -21.66 12.84 4.58
CA TYR A 126 -21.34 12.73 6.02
C TYR A 126 -21.89 14.00 6.66
N ARG A 127 -23.10 13.96 7.22
CA ARG A 127 -23.47 14.91 8.28
C ARG A 127 -24.60 14.37 9.14
N LEU A 128 -24.32 14.48 10.43
CA LEU A 128 -25.11 14.26 11.63
C LEU A 128 -26.58 14.64 11.52
N ALA A 129 -27.36 13.89 12.30
CA ALA A 129 -28.74 14.11 12.67
C ALA A 129 -29.04 15.54 13.18
N ASP A 130 -30.34 15.83 13.21
CA ASP A 130 -31.02 16.96 13.84
C ASP A 130 -30.99 18.33 13.14
N ARG A 131 -32.00 18.55 12.29
CA ARG A 131 -33.12 19.48 12.52
C ARG A 131 -33.73 19.93 11.19
N GLY A 132 -35.05 19.77 11.08
CA GLY A 132 -35.94 20.74 10.45
C GLY A 132 -35.97 20.80 8.91
N LEU A 133 -37.01 20.20 8.35
CA LEU A 133 -37.53 20.47 7.00
C LEU A 133 -37.47 21.96 6.62
N ARG A 134 -37.03 22.24 5.39
CA ARG A 134 -37.73 23.16 4.49
C ARG A 134 -37.41 22.81 3.04
N LEU A 135 -38.45 22.34 2.36
CA LEU A 135 -38.53 22.06 0.93
C LEU A 135 -38.50 23.39 0.17
N CYS A 136 -37.59 23.53 -0.79
CA CYS A 136 -37.82 24.40 -1.94
C CYS A 136 -37.96 23.52 -3.18
N LYS A 137 -39.11 23.69 -3.85
CA LYS A 137 -39.45 23.15 -5.17
C LYS A 137 -38.46 23.69 -6.22
N PHE A 138 -38.31 22.85 -7.27
CA PHE A 138 -37.57 22.98 -8.52
C PHE A 138 -37.11 24.37 -8.96
#